data_AF-A0A1M5TFR8-F1
#
_entry.id   AF-A0A1M5TFR8-F1
#
_cell.length_a   1.000
_cell.length_b   1.000
_cell.length_c   1.000
_cell.angle_alpha   90.00
_cell.angle_beta   90.00
_cell.angle_gamma   90.00
#
_symmetry.space_group_name_H-M   'P 1'
#
loop_
_entity.id
_entity.type
_entity.pdbx_description
1 polymer ?
#
loop_
_entity_poly.entity_id
_entity_poly.type
_entity_poly.pdbx_seq_one_letter_code
_entity_poly.pdbx_strand_id
1 'polypeptide(L)'
;MSHQYRTTSSSTPDPGDDTDEGVQYDRSTSRYTILECTHCDNTVLSLGRDGASMTCHGEPMEPVTDPEMDVRRPDVRQVLLQAFGLPKAGLDICLRVIGDGPLPASDVADALGYDRSTVTRYLNELVELGLLQRAELNREGGGVVNVYHSVDLERMRRESLVGFFVWAGEAATLIEEANLTKRRYLEESPDRELPDIFWNSFPDE
;
A
#
# COMPACT_ATOMS: atom_id res chain seq x y z
N MET A 1 8.78 48.04 -30.18
CA MET A 1 9.95 47.19 -30.48
C MET A 1 10.96 47.35 -29.35
N SER A 2 11.24 46.24 -28.66
CA SER A 2 12.47 45.95 -27.87
C SER A 2 12.77 46.79 -26.62
N HIS A 3 13.22 46.26 -25.48
CA HIS A 3 13.33 44.91 -24.92
C HIS A 3 13.57 45.05 -23.39
N GLN A 4 13.12 44.04 -22.64
CA GLN A 4 13.23 43.85 -21.19
C GLN A 4 14.67 43.71 -20.69
N TYR A 5 14.89 43.99 -19.39
CA TYR A 5 15.66 43.12 -18.50
C TYR A 5 15.03 43.19 -17.09
N ARG A 6 14.34 42.14 -16.67
CA ARG A 6 13.91 41.94 -15.27
C ARG A 6 14.56 40.63 -14.82
N THR A 7 15.53 40.75 -13.92
CA THR A 7 16.24 39.65 -13.26
C THR A 7 15.25 38.80 -12.46
N THR A 8 15.07 37.55 -12.86
CA THR A 8 14.39 36.51 -12.08
C THR A 8 15.42 35.82 -11.19
N SER A 9 15.31 36.00 -9.87
CA SER A 9 16.02 35.15 -8.92
C SER A 9 15.33 33.78 -8.90
N SER A 10 16.07 32.74 -9.24
CA SER A 10 15.66 31.35 -9.15
C SER A 10 15.84 30.87 -7.71
N SER A 11 14.73 30.70 -6.97
CA SER A 11 14.72 29.94 -5.73
C SER A 11 14.50 28.47 -6.09
N THR A 12 15.52 27.65 -5.92
CA THR A 12 15.45 26.19 -5.99
C THR A 12 14.70 25.68 -4.74
N PRO A 13 13.71 24.78 -4.85
CA PRO A 13 13.13 24.14 -3.67
C PRO A 13 14.10 23.09 -3.11
N ASP A 14 14.27 23.14 -1.79
CA ASP A 14 15.00 22.18 -0.96
C ASP A 14 14.23 20.84 -0.89
N PRO A 15 14.84 19.68 -1.18
CA PRO A 15 14.15 18.39 -1.08
C PRO A 15 14.26 17.88 0.36
N GLY A 16 13.41 18.38 1.25
CA GLY A 16 13.45 17.99 2.66
C GLY A 16 12.21 18.32 3.48
N ASP A 17 11.06 18.60 2.86
CA ASP A 17 9.81 18.86 3.59
C ASP A 17 8.90 17.62 3.49
N ASP A 18 9.19 16.62 4.33
CA ASP A 18 8.23 15.60 4.71
C ASP A 18 7.14 16.29 5.57
N THR A 19 6.18 16.93 4.90
CA THR A 19 5.02 17.48 5.59
C THR A 19 4.16 16.34 6.13
N ASP A 20 4.21 16.16 7.45
CA ASP A 20 3.33 15.32 8.28
C ASP A 20 1.89 15.88 8.24
N GLU A 21 1.25 15.81 7.07
CA GLU A 21 -0.14 16.21 6.90
C GLU A 21 -1.06 15.05 7.30
N GLY A 22 -1.61 15.13 8.51
CA GLY A 22 -2.71 14.29 8.96
C GLY A 22 -3.89 14.35 7.97
N VAL A 23 -4.53 13.20 7.71
CA VAL A 23 -5.66 13.14 6.79
C VAL A 23 -6.92 13.60 7.50
N GLN A 24 -7.38 14.82 7.22
CA GLN A 24 -8.78 15.16 7.40
C GLN A 24 -9.59 14.50 6.29
N TYR A 25 -10.51 13.61 6.65
CA TYR A 25 -11.37 12.92 5.71
C TYR A 25 -12.37 13.91 5.09
N ASP A 26 -12.12 14.32 3.84
CA ASP A 26 -13.04 15.14 3.05
C ASP A 26 -13.65 14.31 1.92
N ARG A 27 -14.94 14.02 2.03
CA ARG A 27 -15.71 13.26 1.04
C ARG A 27 -15.73 13.92 -0.34
N SER A 28 -15.65 15.25 -0.43
CA SER A 28 -15.78 15.98 -1.70
C SER A 28 -14.55 15.82 -2.60
N THR A 29 -13.41 15.48 -2.01
CA THR A 29 -12.11 15.34 -2.70
C THR A 29 -11.53 13.93 -2.62
N SER A 30 -12.03 13.10 -1.69
CA SER A 30 -11.55 11.73 -1.48
C SER A 30 -11.96 10.76 -2.60
N ARG A 31 -11.03 9.87 -2.96
CA ARG A 31 -11.26 8.81 -3.97
C ARG A 31 -11.96 7.57 -3.39
N TYR A 32 -12.32 7.62 -2.11
CA TYR A 32 -12.94 6.55 -1.35
C TYR A 32 -14.00 7.11 -0.41
N THR A 33 -14.85 6.24 0.13
CA THR A 33 -15.85 6.56 1.16
C THR A 33 -15.91 5.45 2.19
N ILE A 34 -16.00 5.81 3.47
CA ILE A 34 -16.32 4.88 4.56
C ILE A 34 -17.83 4.96 4.83
N LEU A 35 -18.47 3.80 4.88
CA LEU A 35 -19.89 3.64 5.17
C LEU A 35 -20.07 2.81 6.44
N GLU A 36 -21.01 3.18 7.30
CA GLU A 36 -21.37 2.46 8.51
C GLU A 36 -22.86 2.07 8.51
N CYS A 37 -23.19 0.97 9.17
CA CYS A 37 -24.56 0.59 9.44
C CYS A 37 -25.02 1.19 10.77
N THR A 38 -26.23 1.75 10.81
CA THR A 38 -26.82 2.29 12.04
C THR A 38 -27.44 1.20 12.93
N HIS A 39 -27.41 -0.06 12.50
CA HIS A 39 -28.05 -1.19 13.18
C HIS A 39 -27.07 -2.27 13.65
N CYS A 40 -25.85 -2.31 13.12
CA CYS A 40 -24.80 -3.26 13.50
C CYS A 40 -23.42 -2.67 13.25
N ASP A 41 -22.38 -3.34 13.74
CA ASP A 41 -20.98 -2.88 13.66
C ASP A 41 -20.35 -3.06 12.26
N ASN A 42 -21.16 -3.09 11.20
CA ASN A 42 -20.67 -3.28 9.85
C ASN A 42 -20.14 -1.95 9.28
N THR A 43 -18.85 -1.93 8.95
CA THR A 43 -18.16 -0.81 8.29
C THR A 43 -17.63 -1.25 6.93
N VAL A 44 -17.84 -0.43 5.90
CA VAL A 44 -17.45 -0.73 4.52
C VAL A 44 -16.59 0.41 3.98
N LEU A 45 -15.41 0.05 3.47
CA LEU A 45 -14.58 0.93 2.65
C LEU A 45 -14.92 0.72 1.17
N SER A 46 -15.38 1.78 0.51
CA SER A 46 -15.66 1.80 -0.92
C SER A 46 -14.64 2.66 -1.65
N LEU A 47 -13.99 2.11 -2.67
CA LEU A 47 -13.02 2.81 -3.52
C LEU A 47 -13.62 3.02 -4.92
N GLY A 48 -13.84 4.29 -5.29
CA GLY A 48 -14.51 4.66 -6.54
C GLY A 48 -15.42 5.87 -6.38
N ARG A 49 -15.67 6.60 -7.47
CA ARG A 49 -16.58 7.76 -7.46
C ARG A 49 -18.05 7.38 -7.65
N ASP A 50 -18.29 6.19 -8.21
CA ASP A 50 -19.62 5.66 -8.45
C ASP A 50 -20.06 4.87 -7.21
N GLY A 51 -20.41 5.62 -6.17
CA GLY A 51 -20.93 5.07 -4.91
C GLY A 51 -22.27 4.41 -5.14
N ALA A 52 -22.27 3.15 -5.57
CA ALA A 52 -23.42 2.29 -5.37
C ALA A 52 -23.75 2.32 -3.87
N SER A 53 -25.00 2.64 -3.52
CA SER A 53 -25.45 2.63 -2.13
C SER A 53 -25.32 1.21 -1.61
N MET A 54 -24.30 0.95 -0.80
CA MET A 54 -24.18 -0.31 -0.08
C MET A 54 -25.36 -0.40 0.88
N THR A 55 -25.99 -1.56 0.95
CA THR A 55 -27.12 -1.79 1.86
C THR A 55 -26.75 -2.80 2.93
N CYS A 56 -27.23 -2.55 4.14
CA CYS A 56 -27.16 -3.47 5.26
C CYS A 56 -28.54 -3.53 5.90
N HIS A 57 -29.04 -4.74 6.19
CA HIS A 57 -30.43 -4.95 6.65
C HIS A 57 -31.52 -4.40 5.72
N GLY A 58 -31.21 -4.23 4.43
CA GLY A 58 -32.15 -3.69 3.44
C GLY A 58 -32.20 -2.16 3.38
N GLU A 59 -31.49 -1.46 4.27
CA GLU A 59 -31.38 0.00 4.30
C GLU A 59 -30.01 0.46 3.77
N PRO A 60 -29.90 1.65 3.15
CA PRO A 60 -28.63 2.19 2.72
C PRO A 60 -27.75 2.50 3.94
N MET A 61 -26.46 2.15 3.84
CA MET A 61 -25.48 2.52 4.86
C MET A 61 -25.18 4.02 4.82
N GLU A 62 -24.87 4.59 5.99
CA GLU A 62 -24.59 6.01 6.14
C GLU A 62 -23.08 6.30 6.02
N PRO A 63 -22.67 7.40 5.38
CA PRO A 63 -21.27 7.74 5.27
C PRO A 63 -20.72 8.31 6.59
N VAL A 64 -19.56 7.81 7.03
CA VAL A 64 -18.78 8.45 8.08
C VAL A 64 -18.27 9.78 7.55
N THR A 65 -18.41 10.87 8.32
CA THR A 65 -18.06 12.23 7.88
C THR A 65 -17.01 12.93 8.73
N ASP A 66 -16.83 12.51 9.98
CA ASP A 66 -15.88 13.13 10.90
C ASP A 66 -15.33 12.07 11.88
N PRO A 67 -14.29 11.31 11.49
CA PRO A 67 -13.68 10.36 12.41
C PRO A 67 -12.99 11.12 13.55
N GLU A 68 -13.26 10.75 14.81
CA GLU A 68 -12.64 11.38 15.98
C GLU A 68 -11.11 11.17 16.06
N MET A 69 -10.60 10.16 15.35
CA MET A 69 -9.17 9.83 15.29
C MET A 69 -8.53 10.29 13.98
N ASP A 70 -7.47 11.08 14.09
CA ASP A 70 -6.62 11.44 12.96
C ASP A 70 -5.72 10.26 12.53
N VAL A 71 -5.66 9.99 11.23
CA VAL A 71 -4.79 8.97 10.63
C VAL A 71 -3.79 9.62 9.69
N ARG A 72 -2.52 9.20 9.78
CA ARG A 72 -1.47 9.65 8.86
C ARG A 72 -1.66 9.05 7.48
N ARG A 73 -1.50 9.88 6.44
CA ARG A 73 -1.57 9.39 5.05
C ARG A 73 -0.35 8.53 4.76
N PRO A 74 -0.51 7.30 4.23
CA PRO A 74 0.62 6.56 3.76
C PRO A 74 1.09 7.10 2.40
N ASP A 75 2.41 7.13 2.19
CA ASP A 75 2.98 7.31 0.86
C ASP A 75 3.03 5.98 0.08
N VAL A 76 3.24 6.05 -1.24
CA VAL A 76 3.25 4.86 -2.11
C VAL A 76 4.36 3.87 -1.70
N ARG A 77 5.52 4.37 -1.27
CA ARG A 77 6.62 3.53 -0.85
C ARG A 77 6.26 2.80 0.44
N GLN A 78 5.67 3.46 1.43
CA GLN A 78 5.20 2.84 2.66
C GLN A 78 4.22 1.71 2.38
N VAL A 79 3.21 1.95 1.53
CA VAL A 79 2.25 0.89 1.13
C VAL A 79 2.97 -0.30 0.50
N LEU A 80 3.89 -0.05 -0.45
CA LEU A 80 4.62 -1.12 -1.12
C LEU A 80 5.52 -1.92 -0.18
N LEU A 81 6.14 -1.27 0.81
CA LEU A 81 6.98 -1.96 1.79
C LEU A 81 6.16 -2.75 2.82
N GLN A 82 5.08 -2.17 3.34
CA GLN A 82 4.32 -2.73 4.46
C GLN A 82 3.28 -3.75 4.00
N ALA A 83 2.47 -3.41 3.00
CA ALA A 83 1.38 -4.28 2.56
C ALA A 83 1.87 -5.47 1.72
N PHE A 84 2.98 -5.29 0.98
CA PHE A 84 3.54 -6.34 0.13
C PHE A 84 4.83 -6.96 0.68
N GLY A 85 5.28 -6.53 1.87
CA GLY A 85 6.48 -7.07 2.53
C GLY A 85 7.78 -6.87 1.74
N LEU A 86 7.79 -6.01 0.72
CA LEU A 86 8.95 -5.82 -0.15
C LEU A 86 9.95 -4.90 0.55
N PRO A 87 11.23 -5.28 0.70
CA PRO A 87 12.25 -4.32 1.13
C PRO A 87 12.61 -3.36 -0.01
N LYS A 88 13.32 -2.27 0.30
CA LYS A 88 13.71 -1.24 -0.69
C LYS A 88 14.32 -1.82 -1.97
N ALA A 89 15.22 -2.79 -1.83
CA ALA A 89 15.84 -3.45 -2.98
C ALA A 89 14.82 -4.15 -3.89
N GLY A 90 13.83 -4.84 -3.32
CA GLY A 90 12.74 -5.48 -4.07
C GLY A 90 11.88 -4.45 -4.83
N LEU A 91 11.62 -3.30 -4.22
CA LEU A 91 10.90 -2.20 -4.87
C LEU A 91 11.68 -1.60 -6.06
N ASP A 92 12.96 -1.30 -5.87
CA ASP A 92 13.83 -0.75 -6.92
C ASP A 92 13.88 -1.72 -8.12
N ILE A 93 14.00 -3.02 -7.85
CA ILE A 93 13.98 -4.10 -8.86
C ILE A 93 12.65 -4.15 -9.61
N CYS A 94 11.53 -4.09 -8.89
CA CYS A 94 10.19 -4.10 -9.49
C CYS A 94 9.99 -2.93 -10.46
N LEU A 95 10.31 -1.70 -10.00
CA LEU A 95 10.17 -0.49 -10.81
C LEU A 95 11.08 -0.50 -12.04
N ARG A 96 12.29 -1.05 -11.93
CA ARG A 96 13.21 -1.20 -13.06
C ARG A 96 12.63 -2.09 -14.16
N VAL A 97 12.09 -3.26 -13.79
CA VAL A 97 11.49 -4.19 -14.76
C VAL A 97 10.23 -3.61 -15.40
N ILE A 98 9.42 -2.86 -14.66
CA ILE A 98 8.22 -2.21 -15.18
C ILE A 98 8.58 -1.11 -16.19
N GLY A 99 9.62 -0.32 -15.93
CA GLY A 99 10.00 0.81 -16.77
C GLY A 99 10.67 0.42 -18.10
N ASP A 100 11.50 -0.62 -18.07
CA ASP A 100 12.41 -0.93 -19.20
C ASP A 100 12.04 -2.22 -19.96
N GLY A 101 10.96 -2.89 -19.55
CA GLY A 101 10.43 -4.07 -20.24
C GLY A 101 11.13 -5.38 -19.84
N PRO A 102 11.06 -6.44 -20.66
CA PRO A 102 11.59 -7.75 -20.29
C PRO A 102 13.11 -7.70 -20.08
N LEU A 103 13.55 -7.80 -18.83
CA LEU A 103 14.96 -7.76 -18.47
C LEU A 103 15.42 -9.09 -17.85
N PRO A 104 16.59 -9.61 -18.22
CA PRO A 104 17.22 -10.69 -17.46
C PRO A 104 17.75 -10.18 -16.12
N ALA A 105 17.91 -11.08 -15.15
CA ALA A 105 18.41 -10.72 -13.82
C ALA A 105 19.81 -10.07 -13.83
N SER A 106 20.64 -10.36 -14.85
CA SER A 106 21.94 -9.70 -15.03
C SER A 106 21.79 -8.21 -15.27
N ASP A 107 20.89 -7.83 -16.17
CA ASP A 107 20.77 -6.45 -16.63
C ASP A 107 20.14 -5.58 -15.55
N VAL A 108 19.23 -6.16 -14.76
CA VAL A 108 18.69 -5.51 -13.56
C VAL A 108 19.78 -5.31 -12.49
N ALA A 109 20.61 -6.33 -12.26
CA ALA A 109 21.72 -6.23 -11.31
C ALA A 109 22.74 -5.17 -11.70
N ASP A 110 23.15 -5.17 -12.97
CA ASP A 110 24.11 -4.20 -13.51
C ASP A 110 23.55 -2.77 -13.46
N ALA A 111 22.26 -2.58 -13.77
CA ALA A 111 21.62 -1.27 -13.75
C ALA A 111 21.44 -0.69 -12.34
N LEU A 112 21.11 -1.54 -11.35
CA LEU A 112 20.82 -1.09 -9.98
C LEU A 112 22.03 -1.18 -9.04
N GLY A 113 23.12 -1.80 -9.47
CA GLY A 113 24.31 -2.01 -8.64
C GLY A 113 24.10 -3.00 -7.50
N TYR A 114 23.10 -3.88 -7.61
CA TYR A 114 22.85 -4.96 -6.65
C TYR A 114 23.56 -6.24 -7.08
N ASP A 115 23.84 -7.12 -6.12
CA ASP A 115 24.38 -8.43 -6.48
C ASP A 115 23.33 -9.28 -7.20
N ARG A 116 23.78 -10.08 -8.16
CA ARG A 116 22.90 -10.87 -9.02
C ARG A 116 22.07 -11.91 -8.26
N SER A 117 22.58 -12.45 -7.15
CA SER A 117 21.83 -13.41 -6.32
C SER A 117 20.69 -12.73 -5.56
N THR A 118 20.93 -11.53 -5.02
CA THR A 118 19.88 -10.69 -4.42
C THR A 118 18.82 -10.32 -5.45
N VAL A 119 19.23 -9.89 -6.65
CA VAL A 119 18.30 -9.55 -7.71
C VAL A 119 17.47 -10.75 -8.15
N THR A 120 18.10 -11.91 -8.33
CA THR A 120 17.40 -13.15 -8.72
C THR A 120 16.39 -13.57 -7.65
N ARG A 121 16.76 -13.47 -6.37
CA ARG A 121 15.85 -13.79 -5.25
C ARG A 121 14.62 -12.88 -5.28
N TYR A 122 14.81 -11.56 -5.33
CA TYR A 122 13.69 -10.62 -5.35
C TYR A 122 12.85 -10.72 -6.61
N LEU A 123 13.45 -10.99 -7.78
CA LEU A 123 12.70 -11.21 -9.01
C LEU A 123 11.78 -12.45 -8.90
N ASN A 124 12.23 -13.51 -8.21
CA ASN A 124 11.39 -14.67 -7.95
C ASN A 124 10.29 -14.36 -6.94
N GLU A 125 10.60 -13.67 -5.83
CA GLU A 125 9.60 -13.21 -4.85
C GLU A 125 8.53 -12.33 -5.54
N LEU A 126 8.93 -11.42 -6.42
CA LEU A 126 8.01 -10.55 -7.18
C LEU A 126 7.14 -11.33 -8.18
N VAL A 127 7.63 -12.45 -8.71
CA VAL A 127 6.82 -13.37 -9.54
C VAL A 127 5.83 -14.14 -8.68
N GLU A 128 6.24 -14.60 -7.49
CA GLU A 128 5.36 -15.28 -6.52
C GLU A 128 4.25 -14.36 -6.01
N LEU A 129 4.57 -13.09 -5.76
CA LEU A 129 3.62 -12.04 -5.41
C LEU A 129 2.72 -11.61 -6.59
N GLY A 130 2.97 -12.10 -7.80
CA GLY A 130 2.19 -11.77 -8.99
C GLY A 130 2.40 -10.35 -9.54
N LEU A 131 3.48 -9.68 -9.11
CA LEU A 131 3.84 -8.33 -9.59
C LEU A 131 4.63 -8.39 -10.91
N LEU A 132 5.37 -9.48 -11.13
CA LEU A 132 6.13 -9.74 -12.35
C LEU A 132 5.76 -11.10 -12.95
N GLN A 133 6.12 -11.29 -14.22
CA GLN A 133 6.06 -12.58 -14.91
C GLN A 133 7.46 -12.97 -15.41
N ARG A 134 7.72 -14.27 -15.44
CA ARG A 134 8.96 -14.85 -15.97
C ARG A 134 8.69 -15.52 -17.32
N ALA A 135 9.52 -15.21 -18.31
CA ALA A 135 9.50 -15.84 -19.62
C ALA A 135 10.92 -16.30 -20.02
N GLU A 136 11.02 -17.29 -20.89
CA GLU A 136 12.29 -17.71 -21.50
C GLU A 136 12.41 -17.12 -22.90
N LEU A 137 13.52 -16.44 -23.17
CA LEU A 137 13.87 -15.95 -24.51
C LEU A 137 15.09 -16.66 -25.06
N ASN A 138 15.05 -16.96 -26.37
CA ASN A 138 16.21 -17.49 -27.08
C ASN A 138 17.26 -16.40 -27.28
N ARG A 139 18.52 -16.72 -27.01
CA ARG A 139 19.65 -15.83 -27.31
C ARG A 139 20.08 -15.98 -28.77
N GLU A 140 20.57 -14.88 -29.35
CA GLU A 140 21.08 -14.86 -30.74
C GLU A 140 22.26 -15.84 -30.95
N GLY A 141 23.06 -16.09 -29.91
CA GLY A 141 24.16 -17.06 -29.92
C GLY A 141 23.79 -18.49 -29.54
N GLY A 142 22.50 -18.80 -29.38
CA GLY A 142 22.00 -20.07 -28.86
C GLY A 142 21.86 -20.10 -27.33
N GLY A 143 20.96 -20.97 -26.84
CA GLY A 143 20.57 -21.07 -25.44
C GLY A 143 19.37 -20.20 -25.07
N VAL A 144 18.84 -20.40 -23.85
CA VAL A 144 17.69 -19.66 -23.31
C VAL A 144 18.11 -18.77 -22.15
N VAL A 145 17.42 -17.64 -21.98
CA VAL A 145 17.58 -16.75 -20.83
C VAL A 145 16.22 -16.46 -20.22
N ASN A 146 16.15 -16.53 -18.89
CA ASN A 146 15.00 -16.04 -18.15
C ASN A 146 14.99 -14.50 -18.18
N VAL A 147 13.90 -13.94 -18.65
CA VAL A 147 13.60 -12.51 -18.55
C VAL A 147 12.35 -12.33 -17.70
N TYR A 148 12.30 -11.18 -17.04
CA TYR A 148 11.21 -10.78 -16.18
C TYR A 148 10.55 -9.56 -16.78
N HIS A 149 9.23 -9.53 -16.83
CA HIS A 149 8.47 -8.41 -17.34
C HIS A 149 7.30 -8.08 -16.42
N SER A 150 6.78 -6.87 -16.54
CA SER A 150 5.56 -6.50 -15.83
C SER A 150 4.40 -7.38 -16.26
N VAL A 151 3.50 -7.65 -15.33
CA VAL A 151 2.15 -8.11 -15.67
C VAL A 151 1.46 -7.00 -16.47
N ASP A 152 0.46 -7.36 -17.29
CA ASP A 152 -0.46 -6.39 -17.90
C ASP A 152 -0.89 -5.33 -16.87
N LEU A 153 -0.78 -4.04 -17.21
CA LEU A 153 -0.92 -2.95 -16.24
C LEU A 153 -2.30 -2.93 -15.57
N GLU A 154 -3.37 -3.26 -16.30
CA GLU A 154 -4.72 -3.32 -15.73
C GLU A 154 -4.88 -4.50 -14.79
N ARG A 155 -4.30 -5.65 -15.15
CA ARG A 155 -4.23 -6.79 -14.23
C ARG A 155 -3.39 -6.48 -13.00
N MET A 156 -2.20 -5.89 -13.16
CA MET A 156 -1.34 -5.51 -12.03
C MET A 156 -2.07 -4.54 -11.10
N ARG A 157 -2.74 -3.53 -11.65
CA ARG A 157 -3.55 -2.58 -10.89
C ARG A 157 -4.65 -3.30 -10.09
N ARG A 158 -5.39 -4.21 -10.73
CA ARG A 158 -6.46 -4.96 -10.07
C ARG A 158 -5.92 -5.83 -8.94
N GLU A 159 -4.93 -6.67 -9.22
CA GLU A 159 -4.38 -7.62 -8.24
C GLU A 159 -3.69 -6.89 -7.07
N SER A 160 -2.97 -5.80 -7.35
CA SER A 160 -2.32 -5.00 -6.29
C SER A 160 -3.37 -4.36 -5.36
N LEU A 161 -4.47 -3.83 -5.91
CA LEU A 161 -5.55 -3.27 -5.10
C LEU A 161 -6.25 -4.34 -4.26
N VAL A 162 -6.55 -5.51 -4.85
CA VAL A 162 -7.15 -6.63 -4.12
C VAL A 162 -6.22 -7.09 -2.99
N GLY A 163 -4.93 -7.29 -3.28
CA GLY A 163 -3.94 -7.66 -2.27
C GLY A 163 -3.83 -6.65 -1.13
N PHE A 164 -3.87 -5.34 -1.46
CA PHE A 164 -3.91 -4.29 -0.45
C PHE A 164 -5.17 -4.37 0.44
N PHE A 165 -6.35 -4.61 -0.13
CA PHE A 165 -7.59 -4.75 0.66
C PHE A 165 -7.58 -5.99 1.55
N VAL A 166 -6.98 -7.10 1.10
CA VAL A 166 -6.77 -8.27 1.95
C VAL A 166 -5.91 -7.90 3.14
N TRP A 167 -4.73 -7.29 2.90
CA TRP A 167 -3.85 -6.85 3.97
C TRP A 167 -4.52 -5.86 4.93
N ALA A 168 -5.29 -4.89 4.41
CA ALA A 168 -6.02 -3.93 5.22
C ALA A 168 -7.11 -4.60 6.08
N GLY A 169 -7.77 -5.65 5.57
CA GLY A 169 -8.74 -6.46 6.31
C GLY A 169 -8.09 -7.25 7.45
N GLU A 170 -6.93 -7.87 7.22
CA GLU A 170 -6.16 -8.54 8.27
C GLU A 170 -5.73 -7.55 9.36
N ALA A 171 -5.20 -6.38 8.96
CA ALA A 171 -4.81 -5.34 9.90
C ALA A 171 -6.00 -4.80 10.71
N ALA A 172 -7.18 -4.62 10.09
CA ALA A 172 -8.40 -4.20 10.77
C ALA A 172 -8.89 -5.26 11.78
N THR A 173 -8.78 -6.55 11.45
CA THR A 173 -9.12 -7.64 12.37
C THR A 173 -8.27 -7.60 13.63
N LEU A 174 -6.95 -7.37 13.51
CA LEU A 174 -6.05 -7.22 14.66
C LEU A 174 -6.46 -6.05 15.58
N ILE A 175 -6.89 -4.93 15.00
CA ILE A 175 -7.38 -3.77 15.77
C ILE A 175 -8.66 -4.13 16.53
N GLU A 176 -9.62 -4.79 15.87
CA GLU A 176 -10.89 -5.15 16.49
C GLU A 176 -10.71 -6.19 17.60
N GLU A 177 -9.86 -7.20 17.38
CA GLU A 177 -9.50 -8.18 18.41
C GLU A 177 -8.88 -7.52 19.64
N ALA A 178 -8.00 -6.53 19.42
CA ALA A 178 -7.42 -5.77 20.52
C ALA A 178 -8.48 -4.95 21.29
N ASN A 179 -9.42 -4.31 20.57
CA ASN A 179 -10.52 -3.57 21.18
C ASN A 179 -11.46 -4.47 21.99
N LEU A 180 -11.82 -5.64 21.46
CA LEU A 180 -12.62 -6.66 22.15
C LEU A 180 -11.90 -7.17 23.40
N THR A 181 -10.61 -7.42 23.32
CA THR A 181 -9.80 -7.88 24.46
C THR A 181 -9.76 -6.83 25.57
N LYS A 182 -9.58 -5.56 25.19
CA LYS A 182 -9.61 -4.44 26.14
C LYS A 182 -10.98 -4.31 26.82
N ARG A 183 -12.09 -4.47 26.09
CA ARG A 183 -13.44 -4.47 26.67
C ARG A 183 -13.62 -5.59 27.70
N ARG A 184 -13.27 -6.84 27.35
CA ARG A 184 -13.37 -7.98 28.28
C ARG A 184 -12.59 -7.74 29.57
N TYR A 185 -11.37 -7.19 29.46
CA TYR A 185 -10.57 -6.85 30.63
C TYR A 185 -11.27 -5.85 31.56
N LEU A 186 -11.85 -4.79 31.00
CA LEU A 186 -12.56 -3.77 31.78
C LEU A 186 -13.87 -4.31 32.39
N GLU A 187 -14.57 -5.21 31.70
CA GLU A 187 -15.76 -5.89 32.24
C GLU A 187 -15.42 -6.84 33.39
N GLU A 188 -14.31 -7.57 33.27
CA GLU A 188 -13.84 -8.53 34.30
C GLU A 188 -13.15 -7.85 35.48
N SER A 189 -12.68 -6.61 35.31
CA SER A 189 -11.92 -5.87 36.33
C SER A 189 -12.21 -4.36 36.28
N PRO A 190 -13.44 -3.92 36.61
CA PRO A 190 -13.89 -2.53 36.45
C PRO A 190 -13.12 -1.52 37.30
N ASP A 191 -12.50 -1.97 38.41
CA ASP A 191 -11.75 -1.11 39.34
C ASP A 191 -10.22 -1.15 39.11
N ARG A 192 -9.73 -1.83 38.06
CA ARG A 192 -8.30 -1.88 37.73
C ARG A 192 -7.98 -1.12 36.46
N GLU A 193 -6.95 -0.29 36.54
CA GLU A 193 -6.34 0.33 35.36
C GLU A 193 -5.73 -0.75 34.45
N LEU A 194 -5.79 -0.51 33.14
CA LEU A 194 -5.15 -1.38 32.15
C LEU A 194 -3.63 -1.42 32.39
N PRO A 195 -2.98 -2.59 32.29
CA PRO A 195 -1.54 -2.66 32.44
C PRO A 195 -0.83 -1.81 31.37
N ASP A 196 0.26 -1.14 31.75
CA ASP A 196 1.05 -0.22 30.90
C ASP A 196 1.52 -0.85 29.57
N ILE A 197 1.61 -2.18 29.49
CA ILE A 197 2.08 -2.92 28.31
C ILE A 197 1.05 -3.96 27.88
N PHE A 198 -0.20 -3.54 27.71
CA PHE A 198 -1.28 -4.40 27.19
C PHE A 198 -0.94 -5.02 25.82
N TRP A 199 -0.23 -4.29 24.96
CA TRP A 199 0.08 -4.68 23.57
C TRP A 199 1.10 -5.82 23.42
N ASN A 200 1.88 -6.14 24.45
CA ASN A 200 2.82 -7.29 24.41
C ASN A 200 2.17 -8.61 24.89
N SER A 201 0.87 -8.59 25.21
CA SER A 201 0.14 -9.77 25.66
C SER A 201 -0.52 -10.56 24.51
N PHE A 202 -0.52 -10.01 23.30
CA PHE A 202 -0.94 -10.72 22.10
C PHE A 202 0.16 -11.71 21.69
N PRO A 203 -0.16 -13.00 21.52
CA PRO A 203 0.82 -13.97 21.06
C PRO A 203 1.23 -13.70 19.61
N ASP A 204 2.53 -13.79 19.33
CA ASP A 204 3.05 -13.91 17.97
C ASP A 204 2.72 -15.32 17.48
N GLU A 205 1.62 -15.52 16.75
CA GLU A 205 1.37 -16.78 16.02
C GLU A 205 2.15 -16.83 14.68
#